data_AF-A0A1M5SG10-F1
#
_entry.id   AF-A0A1M5SG10-F1
#
_cell.length_a   1.000
_cell.length_b   1.000
_cell.length_c   1.000
_cell.angle_alpha   90.00
_cell.angle_beta   90.00
_cell.angle_gamma   90.00
#
_symmetry.space_group_name_H-M   'P 1'
#
loop_
_entity.id
_entity.type
_entity.pdbx_description
1 polymer ?
#
loop_
_entity_poly.entity_id
_entity_poly.type
_entity_poly.pdbx_seq_one_letter_code
_entity_poly.pdbx_strand_id
1 'polypeptide(L)'
;MQHLFEEIKALGFTGCLNLLHKYINQGRADADRSHISPRRLARMLLTRPDNLKPEHHGLLARLTAACPEMTQLAAGIRGFAELLTPCEGNADGLSRWIVQVRATDLPHLHSFTRGLERDRDAVIAALTLPYSNGPTEGVNTKTKRIARQMHGRAGFTLLRHRILLG
;
A
#
# COMPACT_ATOMS: atom_id res chain seq x y z
N MET A 1 9.84 21.33 -20.11
CA MET A 1 10.99 22.11 -19.60
C MET A 1 11.31 23.33 -20.45
N GLN A 2 11.45 23.19 -21.77
CA GLN A 2 11.76 24.32 -22.66
C GLN A 2 10.67 25.40 -22.66
N HIS A 3 9.39 25.01 -22.71
CA HIS A 3 8.26 25.93 -22.60
C HIS A 3 8.27 26.76 -21.29
N LEU A 4 8.43 26.06 -20.15
CA LEU A 4 8.55 26.69 -18.83
C LEU A 4 9.74 27.66 -18.74
N PHE A 5 10.86 27.35 -19.42
CA PHE A 5 12.05 28.22 -19.42
C PHE A 5 11.82 29.52 -20.18
N GLU A 6 11.14 29.48 -21.33
CA GLU A 6 10.79 30.68 -22.09
C GLU A 6 9.81 31.58 -21.32
N GLU A 7 8.83 30.99 -20.65
CA GLU A 7 7.88 31.72 -19.79
C GLU A 7 8.60 32.48 -18.66
N ILE A 8 9.50 31.83 -17.91
CA ILE A 8 10.21 32.50 -16.82
C ILE A 8 11.24 33.51 -17.33
N LYS A 9 11.81 33.30 -18.53
CA LYS A 9 12.68 34.27 -19.18
C LYS A 9 11.94 35.57 -19.48
N ALA A 10 10.72 35.48 -19.97
CA ALA A 10 9.85 36.64 -20.19
C ALA A 10 9.49 37.36 -18.88
N LEU A 11 9.42 36.64 -17.76
CA LEU A 11 9.20 37.18 -16.42
C LEU A 11 10.47 37.75 -15.75
N GLY A 12 11.58 37.85 -16.48
CA GLY A 12 12.82 38.48 -15.99
C GLY A 12 13.84 37.53 -15.37
N PHE A 13 13.68 36.21 -15.54
CA PHE A 13 14.68 35.25 -15.09
C PHE A 13 16.02 35.44 -15.86
N THR A 14 17.10 35.76 -15.16
CA THR A 14 18.41 35.98 -15.81
C THR A 14 19.23 34.71 -15.97
N GLY A 15 18.85 33.59 -15.34
CA GLY A 15 19.57 32.33 -15.37
C GLY A 15 19.49 31.55 -16.70
N CYS A 16 20.24 30.46 -16.80
CA CYS A 16 20.26 29.55 -17.96
C CYS A 16 19.37 28.32 -17.76
N LEU A 17 19.03 27.61 -18.84
CA LEU A 17 18.16 26.43 -18.80
C LEU A 17 18.70 25.32 -17.87
N ASN A 18 20.02 25.15 -17.81
CA ASN A 18 20.67 24.21 -16.90
C ASN A 18 20.48 24.58 -15.42
N LEU A 19 20.41 25.88 -15.11
CA LEU A 19 20.12 26.35 -13.75
C LEU A 19 18.67 26.04 -13.38
N LEU A 20 17.73 26.24 -14.29
CA LEU A 20 16.33 25.83 -14.10
C LEU A 20 16.20 24.32 -13.90
N HIS A 21 16.88 23.52 -14.73
CA HIS A 21 16.91 22.06 -14.57
C HIS A 21 17.46 21.65 -13.20
N LYS A 22 18.58 22.22 -12.76
CA LYS A 22 19.11 21.96 -11.41
C LYS A 22 18.14 22.39 -10.33
N TYR A 23 17.52 23.56 -10.47
CA TYR A 23 16.60 24.12 -9.48
C TYR A 23 15.36 23.23 -9.28
N ILE A 24 14.78 22.72 -10.37
CA ILE A 24 13.64 21.79 -10.32
C ILE A 24 14.06 20.41 -9.82
N ASN A 25 15.17 19.85 -10.33
CA ASN A 25 15.64 18.52 -9.94
C ASN A 25 16.11 18.46 -8.47
N GLN A 26 16.57 19.59 -7.91
CA GLN A 26 16.89 19.71 -6.49
C GLN A 26 15.66 19.94 -5.61
N GLY A 27 14.45 19.96 -6.19
CA GLY A 27 13.20 20.20 -5.47
C GLY A 27 13.06 21.61 -4.91
N ARG A 28 13.89 22.56 -5.34
CA ARG A 28 13.88 23.94 -4.82
C ARG A 28 12.73 24.78 -5.36
N ALA A 29 12.18 24.40 -6.52
CA ALA A 29 10.94 24.95 -7.04
C ALA A 29 9.71 24.54 -6.21
N ASP A 30 9.83 23.46 -5.44
CA ASP A 30 8.79 22.89 -4.61
C ASP A 30 9.09 23.17 -3.13
N ALA A 31 9.11 24.46 -2.77
CA ALA A 31 9.33 24.89 -1.39
C ALA A 31 8.24 24.37 -0.41
N ASP A 32 7.10 23.90 -0.94
CA ASP A 32 5.94 23.45 -0.17
C ASP A 32 5.63 21.95 -0.34
N ARG A 33 6.56 21.15 -0.87
CA ARG A 33 6.40 19.69 -0.86
C ARG A 33 6.33 19.22 0.59
N SER A 34 5.13 18.80 1.02
CA SER A 34 4.97 18.06 2.27
C SER A 34 5.99 16.92 2.30
N HIS A 35 6.91 16.92 3.27
CA HIS A 35 8.04 15.99 3.39
C HIS A 35 7.64 14.51 3.63
N ILE A 36 6.39 14.14 3.35
CA ILE A 36 5.89 12.79 3.58
C ILE A 36 6.44 11.85 2.51
N SER A 37 7.16 10.81 2.96
CA SER A 37 7.60 9.76 2.05
C SER A 37 6.41 8.92 1.58
N PRO A 38 6.44 8.37 0.35
CA PRO A 38 5.39 7.47 -0.14
C PRO A 38 5.10 6.31 0.83
N ARG A 39 6.13 5.78 1.48
CA ARG A 39 5.99 4.74 2.51
C ARG A 39 5.23 5.21 3.74
N ARG A 40 5.45 6.46 4.18
CA ARG A 40 4.72 7.04 5.32
C ARG A 40 3.25 7.26 4.96
N LEU A 41 2.97 7.77 3.76
CA LEU A 41 1.60 7.93 3.27
C LEU A 41 0.87 6.58 3.14
N ALA A 42 1.50 5.58 2.52
CA ALA A 42 0.94 4.23 2.41
C ALA A 42 0.63 3.62 3.78
N ARG A 43 1.55 3.77 4.75
CA ARG A 43 1.30 3.34 6.14
C ARG A 43 0.09 4.03 6.74
N MET A 44 -0.06 5.35 6.56
CA MET A 44 -1.21 6.09 7.06
C MET A 44 -2.51 5.61 6.41
N LEU A 45 -2.53 5.38 5.09
CA LEU A 45 -3.71 4.87 4.36
C LEU A 45 -4.13 3.47 4.82
N LEU A 46 -3.17 2.60 5.15
CA LEU A 46 -3.41 1.23 5.58
C LEU A 46 -3.62 1.09 7.10
N THR A 47 -3.52 2.18 7.86
CA THR A 47 -3.75 2.17 9.32
C THR A 47 -5.24 2.36 9.58
N ARG A 48 -5.81 1.59 10.51
CA ARG A 48 -7.20 1.80 10.96
C ARG A 48 -7.37 3.25 11.43
N PRO A 49 -8.43 3.97 11.00
CA PRO A 49 -8.63 5.38 11.34
C PRO A 49 -8.51 5.66 12.84
N ASP A 50 -9.09 4.81 13.69
CA ASP A 50 -9.07 4.95 15.16
C ASP A 50 -7.66 4.86 15.78
N ASN A 51 -6.72 4.22 15.08
CA ASN A 51 -5.32 4.08 15.52
C ASN A 51 -4.43 5.20 14.96
N LEU A 52 -4.97 6.09 14.14
CA LEU A 52 -4.22 7.19 13.55
C LEU A 52 -4.12 8.34 14.55
N LYS A 53 -2.94 8.96 14.67
CA LYS A 53 -2.80 10.14 15.55
C LYS A 53 -3.69 11.30 15.05
N PRO A 54 -4.25 12.14 15.94
CA PRO A 54 -5.09 13.29 15.54
C PRO A 54 -4.39 14.20 14.52
N GLU A 55 -3.11 14.50 14.73
CA GLU A 55 -2.26 15.29 13.82
C GLU A 55 -2.17 14.71 12.40
N HIS A 56 -2.28 13.40 12.25
CA HIS A 56 -2.19 12.71 10.97
C HIS A 56 -3.52 12.68 10.21
N HIS A 57 -4.66 12.89 10.88
CA HIS A 57 -5.98 12.90 10.22
C HIS A 57 -6.10 14.05 9.23
N GLY A 58 -5.77 15.27 9.66
CA GLY A 58 -5.81 16.46 8.79
C GLY A 58 -4.80 16.38 7.64
N LEU A 59 -3.61 15.84 7.90
CA LEU A 59 -2.62 15.61 6.85
C LEU A 59 -3.11 14.56 5.83
N LEU A 60 -3.65 13.44 6.30
CA LEU A 60 -4.16 12.39 5.42
C LEU A 60 -5.31 12.91 4.56
N ALA A 61 -6.26 13.64 5.15
CA ALA A 61 -7.39 14.23 4.42
C ALA A 61 -6.93 15.16 3.30
N ARG A 62 -5.96 16.05 3.56
CA ARG A 62 -5.38 16.92 2.53
C ARG A 62 -4.70 16.13 1.42
N LEU A 63 -3.91 15.11 1.77
CA LEU A 63 -3.18 14.31 0.79
C LEU A 63 -4.11 13.45 -0.08
N THR A 64 -5.18 12.91 0.50
CA THR A 64 -6.16 12.12 -0.27
C THR A 64 -7.02 13.00 -1.19
N ALA A 65 -7.28 14.24 -0.79
CA ALA A 65 -8.02 15.21 -1.60
C ALA A 65 -7.17 15.94 -2.66
N ALA A 66 -5.85 15.69 -2.70
CA ALA A 66 -4.94 16.40 -3.59
C ALA A 66 -5.19 16.14 -5.08
N CYS A 67 -5.65 14.93 -5.43
CA CYS A 67 -6.06 14.59 -6.79
C CYS A 67 -7.14 13.49 -6.80
N PRO A 68 -7.92 13.36 -7.90
CA PRO A 68 -8.98 12.36 -8.02
C PRO A 68 -8.50 10.93 -7.79
N GLU A 69 -7.31 10.59 -8.30
CA GLU A 69 -6.71 9.26 -8.19
C GLU A 69 -6.41 8.90 -6.73
N MET A 70 -5.93 9.86 -5.94
CA MET A 70 -5.67 9.67 -4.50
C MET A 70 -6.96 9.53 -3.70
N THR A 71 -8.02 10.23 -4.10
CA THR A 71 -9.35 10.10 -3.49
C THR A 71 -9.93 8.72 -3.77
N GLN A 72 -9.89 8.28 -5.03
CA GLN A 72 -10.35 6.96 -5.46
C GLN A 72 -9.54 5.83 -4.80
N LEU A 73 -8.21 5.97 -4.72
CA LEU A 73 -7.34 5.01 -4.04
C LEU A 73 -7.70 4.89 -2.56
N ALA A 74 -7.87 6.01 -1.86
CA ALA A 74 -8.22 6.01 -0.45
C ALA A 74 -9.59 5.36 -0.20
N ALA A 75 -10.58 5.65 -1.07
CA ALA A 75 -11.90 5.02 -1.02
C ALA A 75 -11.81 3.50 -1.26
N GLY A 76 -11.05 3.07 -2.27
CA GLY A 76 -10.82 1.66 -2.57
C GLY A 76 -10.15 0.91 -1.42
N ILE A 77 -9.13 1.49 -0.80
CA ILE A 77 -8.46 0.93 0.39
C ILE A 77 -9.44 0.78 1.55
N ARG A 78 -10.22 1.82 1.87
CA ARG A 78 -11.19 1.79 2.98
C ARG A 78 -12.30 0.76 2.74
N GLY A 79 -12.87 0.73 1.54
CA GLY A 79 -13.91 -0.24 1.18
C GLY A 79 -13.40 -1.68 1.25
N PHE A 80 -12.13 -1.94 0.90
CA PHE A 80 -11.55 -3.27 1.07
C PHE A 80 -11.29 -3.60 2.55
N ALA A 81 -10.83 -2.62 3.32
CA ALA A 81 -10.54 -2.80 4.74
C ALA A 81 -11.79 -3.18 5.56
N GLU A 82 -12.97 -2.70 5.16
CA GLU A 82 -14.25 -3.10 5.75
C GLU A 82 -14.51 -4.61 5.58
N LEU A 83 -14.15 -5.18 4.42
CA LEU A 83 -14.30 -6.63 4.15
C LEU A 83 -13.37 -7.49 5.01
N LEU A 84 -12.27 -6.94 5.55
CA LEU A 84 -11.31 -7.70 6.36
C LEU A 84 -11.87 -8.13 7.72
N THR A 85 -13.03 -7.63 8.12
CA THR A 85 -13.79 -8.18 9.25
C THR A 85 -14.77 -9.22 8.71
N PRO A 86 -14.58 -10.52 9.00
CA PRO A 86 -15.37 -11.55 8.34
C PRO A 86 -16.86 -11.44 8.64
N CYS A 87 -17.69 -11.52 7.60
CA CYS A 87 -19.15 -11.61 7.71
C CYS A 87 -19.75 -12.28 6.48
N GLU A 88 -20.93 -12.89 6.62
CA GLU A 88 -21.58 -13.62 5.52
C GLU A 88 -21.80 -12.75 4.27
N GLY A 89 -22.14 -11.46 4.46
CA GLY A 89 -22.36 -10.50 3.37
C GLY A 89 -21.11 -10.06 2.59
N ASN A 90 -19.91 -10.46 3.03
CA ASN A 90 -18.67 -10.04 2.37
C ASN A 90 -18.45 -10.70 1.01
N ALA A 91 -19.12 -11.81 0.69
CA ALA A 91 -19.05 -12.40 -0.66
C ALA A 91 -19.60 -11.44 -1.72
N ASP A 92 -20.78 -10.86 -1.45
CA ASP A 92 -21.38 -9.83 -2.30
C ASP A 92 -20.66 -8.49 -2.16
N GLY A 93 -20.18 -8.16 -0.96
CA GLY A 93 -19.33 -7.00 -0.69
C GLY A 93 -18.07 -6.99 -1.57
N LEU A 94 -17.35 -8.11 -1.64
CA LEU A 94 -16.17 -8.28 -2.49
C LEU A 94 -16.50 -8.07 -3.96
N SER A 95 -17.59 -8.68 -4.44
CA SER A 95 -18.01 -8.56 -5.84
C SER A 95 -18.32 -7.10 -6.21
N ARG A 96 -19.06 -6.38 -5.36
CA ARG A 96 -19.35 -4.94 -5.53
C ARG A 96 -18.08 -4.11 -5.50
N TRP A 97 -17.18 -4.39 -4.56
CA TRP A 97 -15.92 -3.68 -4.42
C TRP A 97 -15.02 -3.85 -5.66
N ILE A 98 -14.91 -5.06 -6.21
CA ILE A 98 -14.14 -5.33 -7.44
C ILE A 98 -14.71 -4.52 -8.62
N VAL A 99 -16.04 -4.48 -8.78
CA VAL A 99 -16.69 -3.70 -9.84
C VAL A 99 -16.40 -2.20 -9.69
N GLN A 100 -16.55 -1.66 -8.48
CA GLN A 100 -16.26 -0.26 -8.20
C GLN A 100 -14.80 0.10 -8.51
N VAL A 101 -13.85 -0.73 -8.07
CA VAL A 101 -12.43 -0.50 -8.31
C VAL A 101 -12.10 -0.55 -9.80
N ARG A 102 -12.68 -1.48 -10.55
CA ARG A 102 -12.47 -1.60 -12.01
C ARG A 102 -13.04 -0.44 -12.83
N ALA A 103 -13.97 0.32 -12.25
CA ALA A 103 -14.51 1.52 -12.88
C ALA A 103 -13.61 2.75 -12.69
N THR A 104 -12.59 2.67 -11.84
CA THR A 104 -11.60 3.74 -11.62
C THR A 104 -10.37 3.54 -12.51
N ASP A 105 -9.67 4.60 -12.88
CA ASP A 105 -8.45 4.49 -13.71
C ASP A 105 -7.20 4.26 -12.83
N LEU A 106 -7.18 3.13 -12.12
CA LEU A 106 -6.10 2.75 -11.21
C LEU A 106 -5.49 1.38 -11.60
N PRO A 107 -4.56 1.34 -12.57
CA PRO A 107 -4.02 0.10 -13.13
C PRO A 107 -3.43 -0.89 -12.10
N HIS A 108 -2.80 -0.37 -11.04
CA HIS A 108 -2.24 -1.20 -9.97
C HIS A 108 -3.34 -1.86 -9.12
N LEU A 109 -4.45 -1.17 -8.87
CA LEU A 109 -5.62 -1.75 -8.21
C LEU A 109 -6.30 -2.80 -9.10
N HIS A 110 -6.34 -2.58 -10.41
CA HIS A 110 -6.83 -3.61 -11.34
C HIS A 110 -6.03 -4.91 -11.24
N SER A 111 -4.70 -4.80 -11.15
CA SER A 111 -3.85 -5.99 -10.96
C SER A 111 -4.14 -6.72 -9.64
N PHE A 112 -4.42 -5.97 -8.58
CA PHE A 112 -4.82 -6.56 -7.31
C PHE A 112 -6.16 -7.30 -7.43
N THR A 113 -7.19 -6.70 -8.06
CA THR A 113 -8.48 -7.38 -8.27
C THR A 113 -8.36 -8.64 -9.12
N ARG A 114 -7.46 -8.69 -10.11
CA ARG A 114 -7.19 -9.91 -10.89
C ARG A 114 -6.60 -11.02 -10.02
N GLY A 115 -5.73 -10.65 -9.07
CA GLY A 115 -5.20 -11.60 -8.08
C GLY A 115 -6.32 -12.18 -7.21
N LEU A 116 -7.22 -11.32 -6.71
CA LEU A 116 -8.36 -11.78 -5.90
C LEU A 116 -9.29 -12.72 -6.67
N GLU A 117 -9.59 -12.41 -7.93
CA GLU A 117 -10.44 -13.26 -8.77
C GLU A 117 -9.81 -14.62 -9.10
N ARG A 118 -8.47 -14.68 -9.21
CA ARG A 118 -7.77 -15.94 -9.46
C ARG A 118 -7.96 -16.93 -8.31
N ASP A 119 -8.01 -16.43 -7.08
CA ASP A 119 -8.16 -17.21 -5.86
C ASP A 119 -9.53 -16.95 -5.20
N ARG A 120 -10.57 -16.68 -5.99
CA ARG A 120 -11.86 -16.15 -5.52
C ARG A 120 -12.48 -16.96 -4.38
N ASP A 121 -12.52 -18.28 -4.48
CA ASP A 121 -13.12 -19.13 -3.46
C ASP A 121 -12.38 -19.04 -2.13
N ALA A 122 -11.04 -18.99 -2.18
CA ALA A 122 -10.20 -18.83 -1.00
C ALA A 122 -10.35 -17.43 -0.38
N VAL A 123 -10.46 -16.38 -1.21
CA VAL A 123 -10.70 -15.02 -0.74
C VAL A 123 -12.08 -14.91 -0.10
N ILE A 124 -13.13 -15.46 -0.71
CA ILE A 124 -14.48 -15.48 -0.12
C ILE A 124 -14.44 -16.18 1.24
N ALA A 125 -13.84 -17.38 1.31
CA ALA A 125 -13.71 -18.11 2.57
C ALA A 125 -12.96 -17.28 3.65
N ALA A 126 -11.90 -16.57 3.27
CA ALA A 126 -11.15 -15.71 4.20
C ALA A 126 -11.95 -14.49 4.68
N LEU A 127 -12.91 -14.00 3.88
CA LEU A 127 -13.73 -12.83 4.20
C LEU A 127 -15.10 -13.20 4.82
N THR A 128 -15.52 -14.46 4.81
CA THR A 128 -16.82 -14.88 5.37
C THR A 128 -16.69 -15.78 6.59
N LEU A 129 -15.62 -16.58 6.68
CA LEU A 129 -15.44 -17.53 7.78
C LEU A 129 -14.69 -16.91 8.97
N PRO A 130 -14.95 -17.37 10.21
CA PRO A 130 -14.23 -16.89 11.39
C PRO A 130 -12.81 -17.48 11.51
N TYR A 131 -12.38 -18.29 10.54
CA TYR A 131 -11.08 -18.95 10.58
C TYR A 131 -9.96 -18.02 10.13
N SER A 132 -8.82 -18.09 10.82
CA SER A 132 -7.61 -17.37 10.41
C SER A 132 -6.46 -18.34 10.21
N ASN A 133 -5.61 -18.06 9.21
CA ASN A 133 -4.34 -18.77 9.01
C ASN A 133 -3.26 -18.34 10.02
N GLY A 134 -3.59 -17.51 11.02
CA GLY A 134 -2.64 -16.97 11.99
C GLY A 134 -1.81 -18.04 12.71
N PRO A 135 -2.42 -19.08 13.31
CA PRO A 135 -1.68 -20.17 13.96
C PRO A 135 -0.75 -20.91 13.00
N THR A 136 -1.24 -21.27 11.81
CA THR A 136 -0.47 -21.96 10.78
C THR A 136 0.72 -21.13 10.31
N GLU A 137 0.51 -19.84 10.05
CA GLU A 137 1.58 -18.92 9.67
C GLU A 137 2.58 -18.67 10.81
N GLY A 138 2.12 -18.70 12.07
CA GLY A 138 2.97 -18.66 13.25
C GLY A 138 3.93 -19.86 13.30
N VAL A 139 3.41 -21.08 13.10
CA VAL A 139 4.22 -22.30 13.03
C VAL A 139 5.19 -22.24 11.85
N ASN A 140 4.72 -21.87 10.65
CA ASN A 140 5.58 -21.70 9.47
C ASN A 140 6.70 -20.68 9.72
N THR A 141 6.39 -19.58 10.39
CA THR A 141 7.37 -18.54 10.74
C THR A 141 8.41 -19.05 11.75
N LYS A 142 7.99 -19.76 12.81
CA LYS A 142 8.90 -20.41 13.77
C LYS A 142 9.84 -21.37 13.04
N THR A 143 9.29 -22.23 12.19
CA THR A 143 10.05 -23.21 11.41
C THR A 143 11.06 -22.54 10.48
N LYS A 144 10.63 -21.54 9.70
CA LYS A 144 11.51 -20.76 8.82
C LYS A 144 12.61 -20.04 9.60
N ARG A 145 12.31 -19.53 10.80
CA ARG A 145 13.31 -18.91 11.69
C ARG A 145 14.38 -19.90 12.13
N ILE A 146 13.99 -21.08 12.61
CA ILE A 146 14.92 -22.15 13.02
C ILE A 146 15.81 -22.56 11.84
N ALA A 147 15.23 -22.77 10.65
CA ALA A 147 15.99 -23.11 9.46
C ALA A 147 17.00 -22.01 9.06
N ARG A 148 16.61 -20.72 9.17
CA ARG A 148 17.50 -19.57 8.88
C ARG A 148 18.62 -19.41 9.89
N GLN A 149 18.39 -19.69 11.18
CA GLN A 149 19.44 -19.70 12.21
C GLN A 149 20.56 -20.70 11.89
N MET A 150 20.25 -21.71 11.07
CA MET A 150 21.20 -22.75 10.68
C MET A 150 21.76 -22.53 9.27
N HIS A 151 21.53 -21.35 8.68
CA HIS A 151 21.96 -20.99 7.34
C HIS A 151 21.56 -22.01 6.26
N GLY A 152 20.44 -22.72 6.46
CA GLY A 152 19.96 -23.76 5.54
C GLY A 152 20.80 -25.05 5.51
N ARG A 153 21.78 -25.21 6.42
CA ARG A 153 22.71 -26.36 6.43
C ARG A 153 22.24 -27.55 7.25
N ALA A 154 21.07 -27.45 7.88
CA ALA A 154 20.53 -28.50 8.73
C ALA A 154 19.73 -29.52 7.90
N GLY A 155 20.14 -30.79 7.95
CA GLY A 155 19.32 -31.89 7.43
C GLY A 155 18.02 -32.08 8.21
N PHE A 156 17.07 -32.83 7.62
CA PHE A 156 15.73 -33.03 8.18
C PHE A 156 15.74 -33.50 9.65
N THR A 157 16.58 -34.48 9.99
CA THR A 157 16.69 -35.02 11.36
C THR A 157 16.99 -33.93 12.38
N LEU A 158 17.94 -33.04 12.06
CA LEU A 158 18.37 -31.97 12.96
C LEU A 158 17.32 -30.85 13.04
N LEU A 159 16.67 -30.51 11.92
CA LEU A 159 15.52 -29.58 11.93
C LEU A 159 14.37 -30.12 12.78
N ARG A 160 14.00 -31.39 12.60
CA ARG A 160 12.95 -32.06 13.39
C ARG A 160 13.27 -32.00 14.88
N HIS A 161 14.51 -32.29 15.27
CA HIS A 161 14.94 -32.23 16.67
C HIS A 161 14.79 -30.81 17.24
N ARG A 162 15.24 -29.77 16.51
CA ARG A 162 15.12 -28.37 16.98
C ARG A 162 13.69 -27.83 16.99
N ILE A 163 12.81 -28.34 16.14
CA ILE A 163 11.41 -27.90 16.08
C ILE A 163 10.59 -28.55 17.21
N LEU A 164 10.80 -29.85 17.46
CA LEU A 164 10.00 -30.61 18.43
C LEU A 164 10.50 -30.48 19.87
N LEU A 165 11.80 -30.23 20.07
CA LEU A 165 12.43 -30.21 21.40
C LEU A 165 12.98 -28.83 21.80
N GLY A 166 12.76 -27.79 20.98
CA GLY A 166 13.31 -26.44 21.15
C GLY A 166 12.30 -25.30 21.19
#